data_AF-A0A0R3GVP4-F1
#
_entry.id   AF-A0A0R3GVP4-F1
#
_cell.length_a   1.000
_cell.length_b   1.000
_cell.length_c   1.000
_cell.angle_alpha   90.00
_cell.angle_beta   90.00
_cell.angle_gamma   90.00
#
_symmetry.space_group_name_H-M   'P 1'
#
loop_
_entity.id
_entity.type
_entity.pdbx_description
1 polymer ?
#
loop_
_entity_poly.entity_id
_entity_poly.type
_entity_poly.pdbx_seq_one_letter_code
_entity_poly.pdbx_strand_id
1 'polypeptide(L)'
;MLALLRARRDQAAELSHHAGEVGVAVHEVLAELTRRAQVIADQYPEEEAVNPRLIVEMPVVVEALSALVDTLMALDNLITEWADIVGPRREVMIKFLDRLQSEGFEVANDWEITDAHTWPALGADADPELLVQRQAEKAMRTERATAYRERITRIVTAFEETQTQYTEQVRNLIPTVLDG
;
A
#
# COMPACT_ATOMS: atom_id res chain seq x y z
N MET A 1 2.93 27.36 1.67
CA MET A 1 3.45 26.08 1.14
C MET A 1 4.11 25.21 2.22
N LEU A 2 5.14 25.68 2.92
CA LEU A 2 5.85 24.87 3.93
C LEU A 2 4.93 24.28 5.03
N ALA A 3 3.98 25.07 5.55
CA ALA A 3 2.99 24.59 6.51
C ALA A 3 2.07 23.48 5.93
N LEU A 4 1.69 23.60 4.65
CA LEU A 4 0.88 22.60 3.94
C LEU A 4 1.65 21.28 3.81
N LEU A 5 2.91 21.32 3.39
CA LEU A 5 3.75 20.13 3.22
C LEU A 5 3.98 19.40 4.55
N ARG A 6 4.20 20.16 5.65
CA ARG A 6 4.31 19.59 7.00
C ARG A 6 3.00 18.90 7.42
N ALA A 7 1.86 19.56 7.25
CA ALA A 7 0.56 18.98 7.59
C ALA A 7 0.27 17.69 6.80
N ARG A 8 0.55 17.69 5.49
CA ARG A 8 0.41 16.51 4.62
C ARG A 8 1.34 15.38 5.05
N ARG A 9 2.59 15.69 5.38
CA ARG A 9 3.58 14.71 5.85
C ARG A 9 3.14 14.04 7.15
N ASP A 10 2.64 14.84 8.10
CA ASP A 10 2.20 14.35 9.41
C ASP A 10 0.96 13.46 9.25
N GLN A 11 0.00 13.85 8.40
CA GLN A 11 -1.14 13.02 8.03
C GLN A 11 -0.73 11.70 7.36
N ALA A 12 0.25 11.74 6.44
CA ALA A 12 0.77 10.54 5.79
C ALA A 12 1.47 9.60 6.77
N ALA A 13 2.16 10.13 7.78
CA ALA A 13 2.81 9.33 8.82
C ALA A 13 1.79 8.55 9.67
N GLU A 14 0.62 9.14 9.96
CA GLU A 14 -0.46 8.46 10.68
C GLU A 14 -1.11 7.34 9.85
N LEU A 15 -1.15 7.49 8.52
CA LEU A 15 -1.82 6.57 7.60
C LEU A 15 -0.90 5.48 7.02
N SER A 16 0.43 5.64 7.08
CA SER A 16 1.39 4.73 6.45
C SER A 16 1.27 3.29 6.94
N HIS A 17 0.85 3.08 8.20
CA HIS A 17 0.65 1.76 8.80
C HIS A 17 -0.36 0.89 8.03
N HIS A 18 -1.27 1.51 7.28
CA HIS A 18 -2.32 0.79 6.54
C HIS A 18 -2.03 0.71 5.03
N ALA A 19 -1.11 1.54 4.54
CA ALA A 19 -0.75 1.67 3.12
C ALA A 19 0.50 0.87 2.72
N GLY A 20 1.25 0.32 3.69
CA GLY A 20 2.44 -0.48 3.43
C GLY A 20 3.58 0.36 2.82
N GLU A 21 4.39 -0.27 1.95
CA GLU A 21 5.55 0.37 1.30
C GLU A 21 5.20 1.62 0.49
N VAL A 22 4.02 1.67 -0.13
CA VAL A 22 3.55 2.88 -0.84
C VAL A 22 3.38 4.04 0.13
N GLY A 23 2.84 3.78 1.33
CA GLY A 23 2.71 4.80 2.39
C GLY A 23 4.06 5.33 2.87
N VAL A 24 5.07 4.45 2.95
CA VAL A 24 6.46 4.84 3.27
C VAL A 24 7.03 5.74 2.17
N ALA A 25 6.89 5.35 0.90
CA ALA A 25 7.34 6.16 -0.23
C ALA A 25 6.66 7.54 -0.30
N VAL A 26 5.35 7.61 -0.02
CA VAL A 26 4.62 8.89 0.06
C VAL A 26 5.21 9.79 1.14
N HIS A 27 5.52 9.22 2.30
CA HIS A 27 6.16 9.97 3.39
C HIS A 27 7.56 10.46 3.01
N GLU A 28 8.37 9.64 2.34
CA GLU A 28 9.69 10.02 1.82
C GLU A 28 9.60 11.24 0.89
N VAL A 29 8.67 11.23 -0.06
CA VAL A 29 8.44 12.36 -0.99
C VAL A 29 8.05 13.62 -0.23
N LEU A 30 7.08 13.55 0.69
CA LEU A 30 6.62 14.71 1.45
C LEU A 30 7.71 15.28 2.36
N ALA A 31 8.55 14.41 2.94
CA ALA A 31 9.71 14.83 3.72
C ALA A 31 10.72 15.60 2.86
N GLU A 32 11.01 15.11 1.65
CA GLU A 32 11.92 15.78 0.71
C GLU A 32 11.37 17.11 0.21
N LEU A 33 10.08 17.18 -0.16
CA LEU A 33 9.44 18.43 -0.55
C LEU A 33 9.48 19.45 0.60
N THR A 34 9.23 19.01 1.83
CA THR A 34 9.33 19.86 3.03
C THR A 34 10.76 20.39 3.21
N ARG A 35 11.77 19.53 3.02
CA ARG A 35 13.19 19.92 3.12
C ARG A 35 13.54 20.98 2.08
N ARG A 36 13.14 20.80 0.81
CA ARG A 36 13.39 21.77 -0.27
C ARG A 36 12.68 23.10 -0.03
N ALA A 37 11.42 23.07 0.38
CA ALA A 37 10.67 24.26 0.74
C ALA A 37 11.30 25.02 1.92
N GLN A 38 11.88 24.30 2.89
CA GLN A 38 12.60 24.91 4.00
C GLN A 38 13.86 25.63 3.52
N VAL A 39 14.66 25.02 2.65
CA VAL A 39 15.87 25.65 2.09
C VAL A 39 15.53 26.96 1.38
N ILE A 40 14.44 27.00 0.61
CA ILE A 40 13.97 28.24 -0.03
C ILE A 40 13.55 29.27 1.03
N ALA A 41 12.75 28.86 2.02
CA ALA A 41 12.30 29.78 3.08
C ALA A 41 13.46 30.37 3.91
N ASP A 42 14.52 29.59 4.16
CA ASP A 42 15.69 30.03 4.89
C ASP A 42 16.54 31.03 4.10
N GLN A 43 16.56 30.93 2.76
CA GLN A 43 17.31 31.83 1.86
C GLN A 43 16.56 33.13 1.53
N TYR A 44 15.22 33.10 1.63
CA TYR A 44 14.34 34.20 1.27
C TYR A 44 13.34 34.47 2.42
N PRO A 45 13.80 35.06 3.54
CA PRO A 45 12.94 35.33 4.68
C PRO A 45 11.90 36.40 4.34
N GLU A 46 10.70 36.24 4.90
CA GLU A 46 9.53 37.10 4.61
C GLU A 46 9.77 38.58 4.93
N GLU A 47 10.65 38.86 5.90
CA GLU A 47 10.99 40.21 6.35
C GLU A 47 12.12 40.87 5.54
N GLU A 48 12.67 40.20 4.53
CA GLU A 48 13.75 40.78 3.71
C GLU A 48 13.23 41.97 2.88
N ALA A 49 13.86 43.13 3.06
CA ALA A 49 13.55 44.30 2.22
C ALA A 49 13.92 44.02 0.77
N VAL A 50 13.00 44.34 -0.15
CA VAL A 50 13.18 44.16 -1.60
C VAL A 50 14.48 44.82 -2.05
N ASN A 51 15.36 44.04 -2.67
CA ASN A 51 16.66 44.47 -3.13
C ASN A 51 16.96 43.91 -4.54
N PRO A 52 17.97 44.46 -5.25
CA PRO A 52 18.27 44.03 -6.62
C PRO A 52 18.58 42.53 -6.78
N ARG A 53 19.16 41.88 -5.76
CA ARG A 53 19.40 40.42 -5.76
C ARG A 53 18.07 39.68 -5.88
N LEU A 54 17.08 40.03 -5.04
CA LEU A 54 15.75 39.43 -5.09
C LEU A 54 15.10 39.59 -6.47
N ILE A 55 15.24 40.75 -7.13
CA ILE A 55 14.68 40.96 -8.47
C ILE A 55 15.29 39.99 -9.51
N VAL A 56 16.58 39.67 -9.38
CA VAL A 56 17.29 38.78 -10.30
C VAL A 56 17.03 37.30 -9.98
N GLU A 57 16.97 36.92 -8.70
CA GLU A 57 16.87 35.52 -8.27
C GLU A 57 15.41 35.01 -8.19
N MET A 58 14.43 35.91 -8.01
CA MET A 58 13.02 35.53 -7.83
C MET A 58 12.44 34.63 -8.94
N PRO A 59 12.77 34.80 -10.24
CA PRO A 59 12.29 33.88 -11.27
C PRO A 59 12.66 32.41 -11.00
N VAL A 60 13.90 32.15 -10.56
CA VAL A 60 14.38 30.80 -10.23
C VAL A 60 13.67 30.27 -8.97
N VAL A 61 13.41 31.14 -8.00
CA VAL A 61 12.64 30.78 -6.80
C VAL A 61 11.21 30.38 -7.16
N VAL A 62 10.56 31.13 -8.04
CA VAL A 62 9.20 30.84 -8.52
C VAL A 62 9.19 29.52 -9.29
N GLU A 63 10.18 29.26 -10.12
CA GLU A 63 10.34 27.97 -10.83
C GLU A 63 10.52 26.81 -9.84
N ALA A 64 11.39 26.95 -8.83
CA ALA A 64 11.58 25.94 -7.80
C ALA A 64 10.32 25.69 -6.97
N LEU A 65 9.57 26.73 -6.60
CA LEU A 65 8.29 26.58 -5.90
C LEU A 65 7.25 25.91 -6.80
N SER A 66 7.21 26.23 -8.10
CA SER A 66 6.29 25.60 -9.05
C SER A 66 6.58 24.11 -9.19
N ALA A 67 7.85 23.73 -9.30
CA ALA A 67 8.31 22.34 -9.27
C ALA A 67 7.82 21.56 -8.04
N LEU A 68 7.83 22.19 -6.85
CA LEU A 68 7.32 21.57 -5.63
C LEU A 68 5.80 21.37 -5.67
N VAL A 69 5.04 22.32 -6.23
CA VAL A 69 3.58 22.17 -6.44
C VAL A 69 3.31 21.03 -7.42
N ASP A 70 4.00 21.00 -8.56
CA ASP A 70 3.80 20.00 -9.60
C ASP A 70 4.10 18.60 -9.07
N THR A 71 5.16 18.45 -8.27
CA THR A 71 5.49 17.17 -7.62
C THR A 71 4.41 16.75 -6.61
N LEU A 72 3.86 17.70 -5.84
CA LEU A 72 2.76 17.40 -4.91
C LEU A 72 1.49 16.99 -5.66
N MET A 73 1.17 17.61 -6.79
CA MET A 73 0.04 17.23 -7.63
C MET A 73 0.24 15.84 -8.26
N ALA A 74 1.44 15.54 -8.74
CA ALA A 74 1.78 14.21 -9.26
C ALA A 74 1.65 13.13 -8.17
N LEU A 75 2.06 13.44 -6.95
CA LEU A 75 1.90 12.57 -5.79
C LEU A 75 0.42 12.31 -5.47
N ASP A 76 -0.42 13.34 -5.40
CA ASP A 76 -1.85 13.22 -5.13
C ASP A 76 -2.56 12.37 -6.21
N ASN A 77 -2.17 12.52 -7.48
CA ASN A 77 -2.67 11.69 -8.58
C ASN A 77 -2.31 10.21 -8.41
N LEU A 78 -1.03 9.92 -8.12
CA LEU A 78 -0.56 8.54 -7.91
C LEU A 78 -1.23 7.89 -6.70
N ILE A 79 -1.44 8.62 -5.60
CA ILE A 79 -2.15 8.12 -4.42
C ILE A 79 -3.60 7.78 -4.77
N THR A 80 -4.28 8.64 -5.52
CA THR A 80 -5.68 8.43 -5.91
C THR A 80 -5.79 7.21 -6.83
N GLU A 81 -4.94 7.11 -7.85
CA GLU A 81 -4.92 5.99 -8.79
C GLU A 81 -4.61 4.67 -8.08
N TRP A 82 -3.62 4.67 -7.18
CA TRP A 82 -3.31 3.51 -6.35
C TRP A 82 -4.51 3.09 -5.49
N ALA A 83 -5.18 4.04 -4.84
CA ALA A 83 -6.33 3.75 -3.98
C ALA A 83 -7.51 3.17 -4.78
N ASP A 84 -7.77 3.67 -5.99
CA ASP A 84 -8.82 3.18 -6.88
C ASP A 84 -8.58 1.74 -7.36
N ILE A 85 -7.30 1.33 -7.49
CA ILE A 85 -6.94 -0.03 -7.88
C ILE A 85 -6.91 -0.97 -6.67
N VAL A 86 -6.31 -0.53 -5.58
CA VAL A 86 -6.05 -1.37 -4.40
C VAL A 86 -7.29 -1.51 -3.52
N GLY A 87 -8.12 -0.49 -3.41
CA GLY A 87 -9.34 -0.50 -2.59
C GLY A 87 -10.26 -1.68 -2.93
N PRO A 88 -10.72 -1.84 -4.18
CA PRO A 88 -11.56 -2.96 -4.59
C PRO A 88 -10.91 -4.32 -4.38
N ARG A 89 -9.59 -4.43 -4.61
CA ARG A 89 -8.84 -5.69 -4.43
C ARG A 89 -8.77 -6.10 -2.96
N ARG A 90 -8.54 -5.13 -2.06
CA ARG A 90 -8.55 -5.34 -0.61
C ARG A 90 -9.92 -5.84 -0.14
N GLU A 91 -11.00 -5.26 -0.65
CA GLU A 91 -12.35 -5.70 -0.32
C GLU A 91 -12.61 -7.15 -0.78
N VAL A 92 -12.18 -7.51 -1.98
CA VAL A 92 -12.27 -8.89 -2.49
C VAL A 92 -11.47 -9.86 -1.62
N MET A 93 -10.27 -9.47 -1.19
CA MET A 93 -9.45 -10.29 -0.28
C MET A 93 -10.17 -10.51 1.06
N ILE A 94 -10.67 -9.46 1.70
CA ILE A 94 -11.37 -9.55 2.99
C ILE A 94 -12.57 -10.49 2.88
N LYS A 95 -13.43 -10.30 1.86
CA LYS A 95 -14.59 -11.19 1.62
C LYS A 95 -14.19 -12.65 1.39
N PHE A 96 -13.04 -12.88 0.76
CA PHE A 96 -12.54 -14.23 0.54
C PHE A 96 -12.01 -14.87 1.83
N LEU A 97 -11.29 -14.12 2.66
CA LEU A 97 -10.83 -14.57 3.98
C LEU A 97 -12.01 -14.89 4.91
N ASP A 98 -13.04 -14.03 4.95
CA ASP A 98 -14.26 -14.28 5.72
C ASP A 98 -14.95 -15.58 5.28
N ARG A 99 -14.96 -15.83 3.96
CA ARG A 99 -15.49 -17.07 3.40
C ARG A 99 -14.67 -18.29 3.84
N LEU A 100 -13.34 -18.21 3.79
CA LEU A 100 -12.47 -19.31 4.23
C LEU A 100 -12.71 -19.69 5.69
N GLN A 101 -12.77 -18.67 6.56
CA GLN A 101 -13.05 -18.85 7.98
C GLN A 101 -14.43 -19.48 8.22
N SER A 102 -15.47 -19.02 7.51
CA SER A 102 -16.81 -19.62 7.64
C SER A 102 -16.90 -21.06 7.13
N GLU A 103 -16.03 -21.47 6.20
CA GLU A 103 -15.91 -22.86 5.73
C GLU A 103 -15.00 -23.74 6.63
N GLY A 104 -14.46 -23.18 7.72
CA GLY A 104 -13.63 -23.88 8.70
C GLY A 104 -12.15 -23.99 8.32
N PHE A 105 -11.66 -23.07 7.47
CA PHE A 105 -10.24 -22.95 7.15
C PHE A 105 -9.60 -21.81 7.96
N GLU A 106 -8.37 -22.03 8.39
CA GLU A 106 -7.51 -21.03 9.01
C GLU A 106 -6.49 -20.53 7.99
N VAL A 107 -6.19 -19.24 8.03
CA VAL A 107 -5.19 -18.59 7.16
C VAL A 107 -4.12 -17.98 8.06
N ALA A 108 -2.88 -18.45 7.93
CA ALA A 108 -1.73 -17.93 8.64
C ALA A 108 -1.19 -16.63 7.99
N ASN A 109 -0.27 -15.95 8.68
CA ASN A 109 0.31 -14.69 8.22
C ASN A 109 1.12 -14.81 6.92
N ASP A 110 1.66 -15.99 6.64
CA ASP A 110 2.38 -16.34 5.41
C ASP A 110 1.44 -16.86 4.30
N TRP A 111 0.12 -16.69 4.49
CA TRP A 111 -0.93 -17.15 3.59
C TRP A 111 -1.11 -18.68 3.53
N GLU A 112 -0.49 -19.42 4.46
CA GLU A 112 -0.75 -20.86 4.56
C GLU A 112 -2.21 -21.12 4.96
N ILE A 113 -2.87 -22.00 4.21
CA ILE A 113 -4.26 -22.39 4.46
C ILE A 113 -4.30 -23.79 5.06
N THR A 114 -4.85 -23.88 6.27
CA THR A 114 -5.01 -25.11 7.03
C THR A 114 -6.49 -25.43 7.23
N ASP A 115 -6.86 -26.70 7.08
CA ASP A 115 -8.20 -27.17 7.41
C ASP A 115 -8.29 -27.37 8.93
N ALA A 116 -9.07 -26.52 9.61
CA ALA A 116 -9.29 -26.61 11.06
C ALA A 116 -10.40 -27.61 11.43
N HIS A 117 -10.99 -28.29 10.44
CA HIS A 117 -12.06 -29.25 10.69
C HIS A 117 -11.55 -30.47 11.47
N THR A 118 -12.18 -30.72 12.62
CA THR A 118 -11.86 -31.86 13.48
C THR A 118 -12.81 -33.03 13.21
N TRP A 119 -12.24 -34.19 12.95
CA TRP A 119 -13.00 -35.41 12.68
C TRP A 119 -13.18 -36.20 13.98
N PRO A 120 -14.43 -36.49 14.41
CA PRO A 120 -14.65 -37.32 15.60
C PRO A 120 -14.10 -38.73 15.38
N ALA A 121 -13.52 -39.36 16.40
CA ALA A 121 -13.03 -40.74 16.26
C ALA A 121 -14.19 -41.69 15.89
N LEU A 122 -13.98 -42.55 14.88
CA LEU A 122 -14.90 -43.65 14.60
C LEU A 122 -14.46 -44.86 15.43
N GLY A 123 -15.41 -45.57 16.02
CA GLY A 123 -15.15 -46.82 16.74
C GLY A 123 -14.72 -47.94 15.80
N ALA A 124 -14.15 -49.02 16.34
CA ALA A 124 -13.72 -50.19 15.56
C ALA A 124 -14.87 -50.89 14.83
N ASP A 125 -16.10 -50.75 15.33
CA ASP A 125 -17.33 -51.30 14.73
C ASP A 125 -18.08 -50.27 13.87
N ALA A 126 -17.41 -49.18 13.47
CA ALA A 126 -18.04 -48.15 12.64
C ALA A 126 -18.45 -48.69 11.27
N ASP A 127 -19.62 -48.25 10.82
CA ASP A 127 -20.15 -48.59 9.51
C ASP A 127 -19.12 -48.29 8.39
N PRO A 128 -18.76 -49.27 7.55
CA PRO A 128 -17.88 -49.06 6.40
C PRO A 128 -18.32 -47.91 5.49
N GLU A 129 -19.62 -47.66 5.37
CA GLU A 129 -20.14 -46.55 4.56
C GLU A 129 -19.73 -45.18 5.14
N LEU A 130 -19.73 -45.05 6.48
CA LEU A 130 -19.26 -43.83 7.17
C LEU A 130 -17.75 -43.60 7.00
N LEU A 131 -16.96 -44.67 6.91
CA LEU A 131 -15.53 -44.57 6.64
C LEU A 131 -15.26 -44.04 5.23
N VAL A 132 -15.97 -44.57 4.23
CA VAL A 132 -15.88 -44.11 2.84
C VAL A 132 -16.34 -42.66 2.70
N GLN A 133 -17.47 -42.31 3.30
CA GLN A 133 -17.99 -40.94 3.29
C GLN A 133 -16.98 -39.95 3.88
N ARG A 134 -16.39 -40.28 5.03
CA ARG A 134 -15.36 -39.44 5.66
C ARG A 134 -14.12 -39.30 4.79
N GLN A 135 -13.66 -40.37 4.15
CA GLN A 135 -12.50 -40.29 3.27
C GLN A 135 -12.78 -39.41 2.05
N ALA A 136 -13.98 -39.51 1.46
CA ALA A 136 -14.41 -38.65 0.37
C ALA A 136 -14.45 -37.17 0.80
N GLU A 137 -15.00 -36.87 1.98
CA GLU A 137 -15.07 -35.50 2.49
C GLU A 137 -13.69 -34.91 2.78
N LYS A 138 -12.77 -35.69 3.38
CA LYS A 138 -11.36 -35.29 3.56
C LYS A 138 -10.68 -34.98 2.23
N ALA A 139 -10.89 -35.81 1.21
CA ALA A 139 -10.33 -35.59 -0.12
C ALA A 139 -10.87 -34.29 -0.73
N MET A 140 -12.18 -34.07 -0.67
CA MET A 140 -12.82 -32.84 -1.14
C MET A 140 -12.32 -31.59 -0.42
N ARG A 141 -12.17 -31.63 0.91
CA ARG A 141 -11.64 -30.49 1.68
C ARG A 141 -10.17 -30.21 1.35
N THR A 142 -9.39 -31.26 1.09
CA THR A 142 -7.99 -31.13 0.64
C THR A 142 -7.91 -30.47 -0.73
N GLU A 143 -8.73 -30.91 -1.69
CA GLU A 143 -8.80 -30.30 -3.03
C GLU A 143 -9.22 -28.84 -2.95
N ARG A 144 -10.23 -28.54 -2.13
CA ARG A 144 -10.71 -27.18 -1.89
C ARG A 144 -9.64 -26.28 -1.28
N ALA A 145 -8.90 -26.77 -0.28
CA ALA A 145 -7.77 -26.05 0.32
C ALA A 145 -6.72 -25.71 -0.73
N THR A 146 -6.39 -26.64 -1.63
CA THR A 146 -5.47 -26.39 -2.74
C THR A 146 -5.97 -25.29 -3.69
N ALA A 147 -7.24 -25.36 -4.11
CA ALA A 147 -7.84 -24.32 -4.95
C ALA A 147 -7.85 -22.94 -4.26
N TYR A 148 -8.04 -22.92 -2.93
CA TYR A 148 -7.96 -21.69 -2.15
C TYR A 148 -6.56 -21.13 -2.06
N ARG A 149 -5.54 -21.98 -1.88
CA ARG A 149 -4.13 -21.52 -1.89
C ARG A 149 -3.80 -20.89 -3.24
N GLU A 150 -4.11 -21.57 -4.34
CA GLU A 150 -3.88 -21.01 -5.69
C GLU A 150 -4.59 -19.67 -5.91
N ARG A 151 -5.78 -19.49 -5.33
CA ARG A 151 -6.52 -18.23 -5.42
C ARG A 151 -5.89 -17.14 -4.55
N ILE A 152 -5.53 -17.42 -3.29
CA ILE A 152 -4.86 -16.44 -2.43
C ILE A 152 -3.55 -16.02 -3.07
N THR A 153 -2.71 -16.96 -3.52
CA THR A 153 -1.43 -16.66 -4.17
C THR A 153 -1.61 -15.70 -5.33
N ARG A 154 -2.59 -15.95 -6.23
CA ARG A 154 -2.86 -15.02 -7.35
C ARG A 154 -3.27 -13.63 -6.89
N ILE A 155 -4.10 -13.52 -5.85
CA ILE A 155 -4.54 -12.20 -5.34
C ILE A 155 -3.37 -11.47 -4.68
N VAL A 156 -2.58 -12.17 -3.84
CA VAL A 156 -1.41 -11.61 -3.15
C VAL A 156 -0.35 -11.15 -4.13
N THR A 157 0.02 -11.99 -5.11
CA THR A 157 1.01 -11.62 -6.14
C THR A 157 0.56 -10.38 -6.92
N ALA A 158 -0.70 -10.34 -7.38
CA ALA A 158 -1.20 -9.16 -8.10
C ALA A 158 -1.23 -7.89 -7.22
N PHE A 159 -1.42 -8.05 -5.91
CA PHE A 159 -1.38 -6.95 -4.95
C PHE A 159 0.06 -6.46 -4.74
N GLU A 160 1.01 -7.36 -4.53
CA GLU A 160 2.44 -7.07 -4.35
C GLU A 160 3.06 -6.41 -5.60
N GLU A 161 2.73 -6.89 -6.79
CA GLU A 161 3.17 -6.29 -8.07
C GLU A 161 2.70 -4.84 -8.17
N THR A 162 1.41 -4.58 -7.88
CA THR A 162 0.86 -3.23 -7.90
C THR A 162 1.47 -2.35 -6.81
N GLN A 163 1.64 -2.85 -5.60
CA GLN A 163 2.32 -2.09 -4.54
C GLN A 163 3.75 -1.73 -4.94
N THR A 164 4.52 -2.67 -5.49
CA THR A 164 5.89 -2.44 -5.93
C THR A 164 5.94 -1.36 -7.00
N GLN A 165 5.10 -1.48 -8.03
CA GLN A 165 5.02 -0.51 -9.12
C GLN A 165 4.71 0.91 -8.62
N TYR A 166 3.69 1.10 -7.78
CA TYR A 166 3.35 2.43 -7.27
C TYR A 166 4.39 2.95 -6.28
N THR A 167 5.02 2.07 -5.49
CA THR A 167 6.12 2.46 -4.59
C THR A 167 7.27 3.06 -5.41
N GLU A 168 7.66 2.41 -6.50
CA GLU A 168 8.69 2.91 -7.41
C GLU A 168 8.27 4.22 -8.09
N GLN A 169 7.05 4.31 -8.60
CA GLN A 169 6.55 5.54 -9.24
C GLN A 169 6.55 6.74 -8.27
N VAL A 170 6.13 6.52 -7.02
CA VAL A 170 6.15 7.54 -5.97
C VAL A 170 7.59 7.94 -5.64
N ARG A 171 8.52 6.98 -5.45
CA ARG A 171 9.93 7.28 -5.19
C ARG A 171 10.59 8.00 -6.38
N ASN A 172 10.17 7.71 -7.60
CA ASN A 172 10.65 8.39 -8.81
C ASN A 172 10.16 9.84 -8.95
N LEU A 173 9.26 10.31 -8.07
CA LEU A 173 8.99 11.74 -7.94
C LEU A 173 10.14 12.52 -7.27
N ILE A 174 11.04 11.82 -6.55
CA ILE A 174 12.14 12.43 -5.79
C ILE A 174 13.29 12.97 -6.68
N PRO A 175 13.61 12.41 -7.85
CA PRO A 175 14.66 12.94 -8.72
C PRO A 175 14.14 13.30 -10.13
N THR A 176 14.02 14.60 -10.42
CA THR A 176 14.06 15.15 -11.81
C THR A 176 14.10 16.68 -11.89
N VAL A 177 13.59 17.43 -10.92
CA VAL A 177 13.36 18.89 -11.10
C VAL A 177 14.48 19.82 -10.62
N LEU A 178 15.67 19.29 -10.28
CA LEU A 178 16.84 20.10 -9.89
C LEU A 178 18.10 19.81 -10.72
N ASP A 179 17.99 19.05 -11.81
CA ASP A 179 19.08 18.83 -12.78
C ASP A 179 19.04 19.84 -13.95
N GLY A 180 18.31 20.96 -13.79
CA GLY A 180 18.26 22.09 -14.72
C GLY A 180 19.12 23.25 -14.24
#